data_AF-A0A7S2K514-F1
#
_entry.id   AF-A0A7S2K514-F1
#
_cell.length_a   1.000
_cell.length_b   1.000
_cell.length_c   1.000
_cell.angle_alpha   90.00
_cell.angle_beta   90.00
_cell.angle_gamma   90.00
#
_symmetry.space_group_name_H-M   'P 1'
#
loop_
_entity.id
_entity.type
_entity.pdbx_description
1 polymer ?
#
loop_
_entity_poly.entity_id
_entity_poly.type
_entity_poly.pdbx_seq_one_letter_code
_entity_poly.pdbx_strand_id
1 'polypeptide(L)'
;AEAPDVLYLGYTQAAPWRRSVSAAVREAEYLWTTVGYVLWPSGARKLLAGLPVDQPVDNFMSNLMAGGTLRGFALVPAAVKQAKEWNVDNDVAHSDDVAWVQNCSA
;
A
#
# COMPACT_ATOMS: atom_id res chain seq x y z
N ALA A 1 13.03 -12.62 -16.11
CA ALA A 1 12.59 -12.08 -14.81
C ALA A 1 11.18 -11.54 -15.00
N GLU A 2 10.23 -11.92 -14.15
CA GLU A 2 8.89 -11.36 -14.25
C GLU A 2 8.88 -9.89 -13.79
N ALA A 3 8.26 -9.00 -14.55
CA ALA A 3 8.31 -7.57 -14.30
C ALA A 3 7.42 -7.18 -13.11
N PRO A 4 7.89 -6.34 -12.17
CA PRO A 4 7.06 -5.80 -11.11
C PRO A 4 6.01 -4.84 -11.67
N ASP A 5 4.82 -4.81 -11.06
CA ASP A 5 3.84 -3.77 -11.33
C ASP A 5 4.09 -2.54 -10.46
N VAL A 6 4.46 -2.77 -9.20
CA VAL A 6 4.78 -1.73 -8.22
C VAL A 6 5.92 -2.16 -7.30
N LEU A 7 6.79 -1.22 -6.94
CA LEU A 7 7.85 -1.39 -5.94
C LEU A 7 7.68 -0.34 -4.85
N TYR A 8 7.34 -0.79 -3.64
CA TYR A 8 7.24 0.06 -2.46
C TYR A 8 8.64 0.40 -1.94
N LEU A 9 8.85 1.70 -1.73
CA LEU A 9 10.05 2.29 -1.12
C LEU A 9 9.82 2.61 0.36
N GLY A 10 8.57 2.87 0.76
CA GLY A 10 8.13 3.08 2.13
C GLY A 10 6.73 2.51 2.34
N TYR A 11 6.52 1.81 3.44
CA TYR A 11 5.31 1.05 3.74
C TYR A 11 5.22 0.70 5.22
N THR A 12 4.03 0.29 5.66
CA THR A 12 3.82 -0.48 6.90
C THR A 12 3.45 -1.90 6.51
N GLN A 13 4.16 -2.89 7.06
CA GLN A 13 3.91 -4.29 6.73
C GLN A 13 2.65 -4.79 7.45
N ALA A 14 1.61 -5.14 6.69
CA ALA A 14 0.34 -5.62 7.22
C ALA A 14 0.17 -7.15 7.09
N ALA A 15 0.92 -7.80 6.19
CA ALA A 15 0.95 -9.25 6.02
C ALA A 15 2.39 -9.78 5.89
N PRO A 16 2.65 -11.07 6.14
CA PRO A 16 3.93 -11.71 5.85
C PRO A 16 4.36 -11.52 4.39
N TRP A 17 5.67 -11.59 4.13
CA TRP A 17 6.21 -11.59 2.77
C TRP A 17 5.79 -12.86 2.05
N ARG A 18 5.34 -12.76 0.78
CA ARG A 18 5.05 -13.95 -0.04
C ARG A 18 6.31 -14.77 -0.29
N ARG A 19 7.41 -14.09 -0.66
CA ARG A 19 8.73 -14.70 -0.81
C ARG A 19 9.87 -13.67 -0.81
N SER A 20 11.08 -14.19 -0.61
CA SER A 20 12.31 -13.44 -0.86
C SER A 20 12.69 -13.49 -2.34
N VAL A 21 12.95 -12.32 -2.94
CA VAL A 21 13.36 -12.20 -4.35
C VAL A 21 14.87 -11.96 -4.44
N SER A 22 15.40 -11.16 -3.53
CA SER A 22 16.84 -10.88 -3.41
C SER A 22 17.20 -10.52 -1.97
N ALA A 23 18.45 -10.14 -1.70
CA ALA A 23 18.84 -9.64 -0.38
C ALA A 23 17.99 -8.43 0.07
N ALA A 24 17.60 -7.56 -0.87
CA ALA A 24 16.92 -6.29 -0.59
C ALA A 24 15.47 -6.22 -1.07
N VAL A 25 14.94 -7.25 -1.73
CA VAL A 25 13.57 -7.23 -2.31
C VAL A 25 12.74 -8.39 -1.78
N ARG A 26 11.50 -8.08 -1.39
CA ARG A 26 10.46 -9.05 -1.04
C ARG A 26 9.25 -8.88 -1.94
N GLU A 27 8.56 -9.98 -2.23
CA GLU A 27 7.24 -9.92 -2.85
C GLU A 27 6.19 -9.72 -1.76
N ALA A 28 5.33 -8.73 -1.97
CA ALA A 28 4.35 -8.27 -0.98
C ALA A 28 3.00 -8.95 -1.19
N GLU A 29 2.33 -9.26 -0.08
CA GLU A 29 0.93 -9.68 -0.10
C GLU A 29 0.01 -8.50 0.23
N TYR A 30 0.31 -7.80 1.31
CA TYR A 30 -0.49 -6.69 1.83
C TYR A 30 0.40 -5.67 2.52
N LEU A 31 0.35 -4.42 2.07
CA LEU A 31 1.10 -3.29 2.61
C LEU A 31 0.16 -2.11 2.85
N TRP A 32 0.27 -1.49 4.01
CA TRP A 32 -0.38 -0.21 4.27
C TRP A 32 0.51 0.95 3.88
N THR A 33 -0.14 2.08 3.70
CA THR A 33 0.40 3.38 3.31
C THR A 33 0.94 3.42 1.88
N THR A 34 0.92 4.60 1.28
CA THR A 34 1.54 4.89 -0.02
C THR A 34 2.66 5.94 0.12
N VAL A 35 3.49 5.81 1.17
CA VAL A 35 4.56 6.78 1.52
C VAL A 35 5.50 7.04 0.34
N GLY A 36 5.88 5.99 -0.38
CA GLY A 36 6.69 6.12 -1.59
C GLY A 36 6.76 4.81 -2.35
N TYR A 37 6.63 4.88 -3.66
CA TYR A 37 6.64 3.72 -4.55
C TYR A 37 7.07 4.11 -5.96
N VAL A 38 7.53 3.10 -6.72
CA VAL A 38 7.69 3.17 -8.18
C VAL A 38 6.57 2.35 -8.80
N LEU A 39 5.82 2.95 -9.73
CA LEU A 39 4.73 2.30 -10.45
C LEU A 39 5.13 2.14 -11.93
N TRP A 40 5.09 0.91 -12.44
CA TRP A 40 5.31 0.66 -13.85
C TRP A 40 4.05 0.89 -14.67
N PRO A 41 4.16 1.20 -15.98
CA PRO A 41 3.00 1.37 -16.84
C PRO A 41 2.04 0.16 -16.87
N SER A 42 2.55 -1.07 -16.69
CA SER A 42 1.71 -2.27 -16.55
C SER A 42 0.86 -2.24 -15.29
N GLY A 43 1.47 -1.87 -14.15
CA GLY A 43 0.77 -1.69 -12.88
C GLY A 43 -0.27 -0.59 -12.95
N ALA A 44 0.08 0.56 -13.54
CA ALA A 44 -0.85 1.67 -13.72
C ALA A 44 -2.10 1.25 -14.51
N ARG A 45 -1.94 0.48 -15.60
CA ARG A 45 -3.09 -0.03 -16.37
C ARG A 45 -3.98 -0.97 -15.55
N LYS A 46 -3.39 -1.81 -14.70
CA LYS A 46 -4.14 -2.71 -13.81
C LYS A 46 -4.92 -1.93 -12.75
N LEU A 47 -4.32 -0.90 -12.16
CA LEU A 47 -5.00 -0.02 -11.20
C LEU A 47 -6.17 0.72 -11.85
N LEU A 48 -5.97 1.27 -13.06
CA LEU A 48 -7.03 1.95 -13.82
C LEU A 48 -8.17 1.00 -14.22
N ALA A 49 -7.87 -0.25 -14.53
CA ALA A 49 -8.87 -1.26 -14.83
C ALA A 49 -9.70 -1.68 -13.59
N GLY A 50 -9.20 -1.41 -12.38
CA GLY A 50 -9.88 -1.71 -11.12
C GLY A 50 -10.75 -0.58 -10.58
N LEU A 51 -10.93 0.53 -11.31
CA LEU A 51 -11.79 1.64 -10.88
C LEU A 51 -13.28 1.23 -10.83
N PRO A 52 -14.09 1.87 -9.96
CA PRO A 52 -13.74 2.95 -9.02
C PRO A 52 -13.01 2.46 -7.77
N VAL A 53 -12.29 3.38 -7.10
CA VAL A 53 -11.72 3.12 -5.77
C VAL A 53 -12.78 3.43 -4.72
N ASP A 54 -13.19 2.42 -3.95
CA ASP A 54 -14.28 2.47 -2.96
C ASP A 54 -13.81 2.23 -1.52
N GLN A 55 -12.50 2.29 -1.29
CA GLN A 55 -11.82 2.06 -0.01
C GLN A 55 -10.53 2.89 0.06
N PRO A 56 -9.81 2.94 1.20
CA PRO A 56 -8.49 3.58 1.26
C PRO A 56 -7.56 3.07 0.16
N VAL A 57 -6.80 3.97 -0.47
CA VAL A 57 -6.04 3.67 -1.70
C VAL A 57 -5.00 2.56 -1.48
N ASP A 58 -4.37 2.51 -0.32
CA ASP A 58 -3.44 1.46 0.06
C ASP A 58 -4.14 0.10 0.24
N ASN A 59 -5.33 0.06 0.86
CA ASN A 59 -6.16 -1.13 0.93
C ASN A 59 -6.63 -1.58 -0.46
N PHE A 60 -6.94 -0.65 -1.36
CA PHE A 60 -7.24 -0.93 -2.77
C PHE A 60 -6.08 -1.63 -3.47
N MET A 61 -4.89 -1.04 -3.41
CA MET A 61 -3.70 -1.64 -3.99
C MET A 61 -3.38 -3.00 -3.35
N SER A 62 -3.51 -3.11 -2.04
CA SER A 62 -3.24 -4.34 -1.29
C SER A 62 -4.22 -5.45 -1.55
N ASN A 63 -5.51 -5.18 -1.69
CA ASN A 63 -6.48 -6.20 -2.10
C ASN A 63 -6.17 -6.74 -3.51
N LEU A 64 -5.74 -5.88 -4.43
CA LEU A 64 -5.29 -6.30 -5.76
C LEU A 64 -4.00 -7.14 -5.69
N MET A 65 -3.10 -6.87 -4.75
CA MET A 65 -1.90 -7.69 -4.48
C MET A 65 -2.24 -9.04 -3.84
N ALA A 66 -3.12 -9.05 -2.84
CA ALA A 66 -3.61 -10.24 -2.18
C ALA A 66 -4.34 -11.17 -3.17
N GLY A 67 -5.14 -10.58 -4.07
CA GLY A 67 -5.85 -11.29 -5.15
C GLY A 67 -4.99 -11.60 -6.39
N GLY A 68 -3.71 -11.23 -6.42
CA GLY A 68 -2.79 -11.54 -7.51
C GLY A 68 -2.97 -10.73 -8.80
N THR A 69 -3.87 -9.75 -8.81
CA THR A 69 -4.08 -8.86 -9.96
C THR A 69 -2.89 -7.89 -10.13
N LEU A 70 -2.42 -7.34 -9.01
CA LEU A 70 -1.27 -6.44 -8.95
C LEU A 70 -0.06 -7.17 -8.35
N ARG A 71 1.09 -7.11 -9.01
CA ARG A 71 2.33 -7.71 -8.48
C ARG A 71 3.16 -6.66 -7.77
N GLY A 72 3.04 -6.62 -6.44
CA GLY A 72 3.78 -5.70 -5.61
C GLY A 72 5.04 -6.30 -4.99
N PHE A 73 6.07 -5.47 -4.94
CA PHE A 73 7.34 -5.76 -4.29
C PHE A 73 7.67 -4.64 -3.32
N ALA A 74 8.56 -4.91 -2.37
CA ALA A 74 9.03 -3.94 -1.40
C ALA A 74 10.55 -4.03 -1.23
N LEU A 75 11.18 -2.87 -1.02
CA LEU A 75 12.55 -2.80 -0.53
C LEU A 75 12.61 -3.14 0.96
N VAL A 76 13.54 -4.00 1.34
CA VAL A 76 13.80 -4.36 2.75
C VAL A 76 15.29 -4.11 3.05
N PRO A 77 15.61 -3.15 3.96
CA PRO A 77 14.70 -2.26 4.67
C PRO A 77 14.05 -1.22 3.74
N ALA A 78 12.95 -0.61 4.20
CA ALA A 78 12.31 0.50 3.51
C ALA A 78 13.31 1.66 3.31
N ALA A 79 13.34 2.21 2.09
CA ALA A 79 14.26 3.28 1.68
C ALA A 79 13.75 4.67 2.06
N VAL A 80 12.43 4.85 2.19
CA VAL A 80 11.82 6.13 2.59
C VAL A 80 10.86 5.92 3.76
N LYS A 81 10.72 6.95 4.59
CA LYS A 81 9.81 7.01 5.73
C LYS A 81 8.99 8.29 5.64
N GLN A 82 7.76 8.22 6.12
CA GLN A 82 6.95 9.41 6.29
C GLN A 82 7.61 10.35 7.32
N ALA A 83 7.55 11.66 7.08
CA ALA A 83 8.20 12.63 7.96
C ALA A 83 7.53 12.75 9.33
N LYS A 84 6.21 12.52 9.39
CA LYS A 84 5.36 12.55 10.59
C LYS A 84 4.39 11.37 10.55
N GLU A 85 3.64 11.17 11.63
CA GLU A 85 2.57 10.16 11.66
C GLU A 85 1.45 10.50 10.66
N TRP A 86 0.63 9.52 10.30
CA TRP A 86 -0.40 9.64 9.26
C TRP A 86 -1.51 10.63 9.59
N ASN A 87 -1.71 10.95 10.88
CA ASN A 87 -2.75 11.85 11.38
C ASN A 87 -2.23 13.25 11.79
N VAL A 88 -0.98 13.60 11.46
CA VAL A 88 -0.38 14.88 11.88
C VAL A 88 -0.32 15.86 10.71
N ASP A 89 -0.70 17.12 10.97
CA ASP A 89 -0.68 18.25 10.02
C ASP A 89 -1.51 18.03 8.74
N ASN A 90 -2.62 17.31 8.84
CA ASN A 90 -3.58 17.16 7.75
C ASN A 90 -4.67 18.24 7.83
N ASP A 91 -5.08 18.77 6.69
CA ASP A 91 -6.26 19.63 6.51
C ASP A 91 -7.54 18.84 6.19
N VAL A 92 -7.40 17.54 5.95
CA VAL A 92 -8.48 16.57 5.71
C VAL A 92 -8.42 15.48 6.77
N ALA A 93 -9.57 15.21 7.41
CA ALA A 93 -9.70 14.13 8.39
C ALA A 93 -9.45 12.77 7.74
N HIS A 94 -8.73 11.91 8.44
CA HIS A 94 -8.47 10.56 7.97
C HIS A 94 -9.72 9.68 8.12
N SER A 95 -9.87 8.67 7.26
CA SER A 95 -11.01 7.74 7.35
C SER A 95 -11.06 6.97 8.69
N ASP A 96 -9.91 6.80 9.34
CA ASP A 96 -9.84 6.16 10.66
C ASP A 96 -10.33 7.10 11.79
N ASP A 97 -10.29 8.42 11.60
CA ASP A 97 -10.73 9.37 12.61
C ASP A 97 -12.25 9.31 12.82
N VAL A 98 -13.02 8.97 11.78
CA VAL A 98 -14.48 8.87 11.84
C VAL A 98 -14.98 7.49 12.28
N ALA A 99 -14.17 6.44 12.17
CA ALA A 99 -14.55 5.07 12.53
C ALA A 99 -14.79 4.90 14.05
N TRP A 100 -14.12 5.72 14.88
CA TRP A 100 -14.20 5.61 16.34
C TRP A 100 -15.20 6.56 17.00
N VAL A 101 -15.64 7.62 16.32
CA VAL A 101 -16.57 8.61 16.90
C VAL A 101 -18.02 8.11 16.92
N GLN A 102 -18.40 7.16 16.05
CA GLN A 102 -19.78 6.66 16.00
C GLN A 102 -20.17 5.68 17.13
N ASN A 103 -19.22 5.26 17.99
CA ASN A 103 -19.50 4.31 19.08
C ASN A 103 -19.47 4.91 20.50
N CYS A 104 -19.28 6.23 20.66
CA CYS A 104 -19.31 6.90 21.97
C CYS A 104 -20.54 7.80 22.14
N SER A 105 -21.71 7.30 21.75
CA SER A 105 -23.02 7.89 22.08
C SER A 105 -23.87 6.86 22.80
N ALA A 106 -23.56 6.60 24.07
CA ALA A 106 -24.43 5.96 25.04
C ALA A 106 -24.17 6.54 26.43
#